data_AF-A0A815MMC0-F1
#
_entry.id   AF-A0A815MMC0-F1
#
_cell.length_a   1.000
_cell.length_b   1.000
_cell.length_c   1.000
_cell.angle_alpha   90.00
_cell.angle_beta   90.00
_cell.angle_gamma   90.00
#
_symmetry.space_group_name_H-M   'P 1'
#
loop_
_entity.id
_entity.type
_entity.pdbx_description
1 polymer ?
#
loop_
_entity_poly.entity_id
_entity_poly.type
_entity_poly.pdbx_seq_one_letter_code
_entity_poly.pdbx_strand_id
1 'polypeptide(L)'
;MNQLKFDSYNFVQVGKVIAHTDKFLVENEIIFIMIGSTGQQQPFVSPVSGVVTKIYVHENDILSYGSLILEYQECSHAVIYKDLCAVCGKKVDKTLEPSNSMQKVTAIEPAFSCVKTTRERAIKYDSDERNLLLRRRKLHLLIDLDQTLVHTSNSPNHYPSSDDIISFYLDHPVAQTLYTKLRPGVKEFLAHLQSYYV
;
A
#
# COMPACT_ATOMS: atom_id res chain seq x y z
N MET A 1 -2.29 -1.18 24.69
CA MET A 1 -3.23 -0.57 23.72
C MET A 1 -3.92 0.56 24.45
N ASN A 2 -3.98 1.73 23.84
CA ASN A 2 -4.55 2.91 24.49
C ASN A 2 -6.06 2.95 24.18
N GLN A 3 -6.86 3.39 25.15
CA GLN A 3 -8.32 3.44 25.04
C GLN A 3 -8.77 4.88 25.19
N LEU A 4 -9.62 5.33 24.27
CA LEU A 4 -10.31 6.60 24.39
C LEU A 4 -11.70 6.32 24.98
N LYS A 5 -11.97 6.90 26.15
CA LYS A 5 -13.26 6.78 26.84
C LYS A 5 -13.94 8.13 26.87
N PHE A 6 -15.27 8.10 26.87
CA PHE A 6 -16.10 9.28 27.03
C PHE A 6 -16.01 9.80 28.46
N ASP A 7 -15.69 11.08 28.62
CA ASP A 7 -15.33 11.70 29.90
C ASP A 7 -16.40 12.68 30.43
N SER A 8 -17.51 12.85 29.72
CA SER A 8 -18.63 13.69 30.17
C SER A 8 -19.62 12.92 31.02
N TYR A 9 -20.14 13.59 32.06
CA TYR A 9 -21.18 13.06 32.96
C TYR A 9 -22.59 13.13 32.35
N ASN A 10 -22.76 13.79 31.21
CA ASN A 10 -24.05 13.89 30.53
C ASN A 10 -24.25 12.73 29.55
N PHE A 11 -25.48 12.22 29.46
CA PHE A 11 -25.86 11.28 28.41
C PHE A 11 -25.93 12.01 27.07
N VAL A 12 -25.21 11.50 26.08
CA VAL A 12 -25.23 12.01 24.71
C VAL A 12 -25.55 10.88 23.75
N GLN A 13 -26.31 11.18 22.70
CA GLN A 13 -26.53 10.24 21.61
C GLN A 13 -25.45 10.46 20.54
N VAL A 14 -24.88 9.37 20.04
CA VAL A 14 -23.95 9.37 18.91
C VAL A 14 -24.75 9.61 17.64
N GLY A 15 -24.45 10.70 16.95
CA GLY A 15 -24.92 10.97 15.60
C GLY A 15 -24.03 10.26 14.59
N LYS A 16 -23.65 10.97 13.52
CA LYS A 16 -22.80 10.41 12.47
C LYS A 16 -21.39 10.11 12.99
N VAL A 17 -20.91 8.89 12.76
CA VAL A 17 -19.52 8.48 13.05
C VAL A 17 -18.65 8.76 11.82
N ILE A 18 -17.56 9.51 12.01
CA ILE A 18 -16.64 9.96 10.95
C ILE A 18 -15.32 9.17 11.00
N ALA A 19 -14.89 8.74 12.18
CA ALA A 19 -13.74 7.86 12.33
C ALA A 19 -14.03 6.45 11.80
N HIS A 20 -13.00 5.80 11.24
CA HIS A 20 -13.03 4.39 10.84
C HIS A 20 -11.74 3.70 11.29
N THR A 21 -11.77 2.37 11.34
CA THR A 21 -10.61 1.54 11.65
C THR A 21 -9.49 1.77 10.65
N ASP A 22 -8.24 1.64 11.09
CA ASP A 22 -7.00 1.86 10.34
C ASP A 22 -6.73 3.32 9.90
N LYS A 23 -7.62 4.27 10.22
CA LYS A 23 -7.37 5.70 10.04
C LYS A 23 -6.39 6.20 11.10
N PHE A 24 -5.45 7.05 10.69
CA PHE A 24 -4.68 7.88 11.63
C PHE A 24 -5.51 9.10 12.04
N LEU A 25 -5.88 9.17 13.33
CA LEU A 25 -6.51 10.34 13.92
C LEU A 25 -5.44 11.36 14.33
N VAL A 26 -5.73 12.63 14.05
CA VAL A 26 -4.98 13.77 14.57
C VAL A 26 -5.70 14.36 15.78
N GLU A 27 -4.94 14.96 16.70
CA GLU A 27 -5.52 15.76 17.78
C GLU A 27 -6.44 16.85 17.21
N ASN A 28 -7.59 17.04 17.85
CA ASN A 28 -8.70 17.90 17.42
C ASN A 28 -9.46 17.46 16.15
N GLU A 29 -9.20 16.24 15.64
CA GLU A 29 -9.97 15.69 14.54
C GLU A 29 -11.32 15.12 15.03
N ILE A 30 -12.39 15.33 14.27
CA ILE A 30 -13.75 14.89 14.65
C ILE A 30 -13.86 13.37 14.53
N ILE A 31 -14.29 12.72 15.61
CA ILE A 31 -14.55 11.27 15.64
C ILE A 31 -16.02 11.00 15.29
N PHE A 32 -16.95 11.69 15.95
CA PHE A 32 -18.39 11.59 15.72
C PHE A 32 -19.10 12.88 16.16
N ILE A 33 -20.38 13.00 15.84
CA ILE A 33 -21.23 14.11 16.30
C ILE A 33 -22.00 13.68 17.54
N MET A 34 -21.96 14.45 18.62
CA MET A 34 -22.83 14.29 19.78
C MET A 34 -24.15 15.01 19.57
N ILE A 35 -25.25 14.36 19.93
CA ILE A 35 -26.60 14.92 19.95
C ILE A 35 -27.02 14.97 21.43
N GLY A 36 -27.18 16.18 21.95
CA GLY A 36 -27.68 16.41 23.31
C GLY A 36 -29.18 16.20 23.42
N SER A 37 -29.70 16.14 24.65
CA SER A 37 -31.14 15.97 24.93
C SER A 37 -32.04 17.07 24.35
N THR A 38 -31.49 18.26 24.10
CA THR A 38 -32.17 19.40 23.49
C THR A 38 -32.10 19.39 21.95
N GLY A 39 -31.52 18.34 21.34
CA GLY A 39 -31.30 18.24 19.90
C GLY A 39 -30.09 19.04 19.38
N GLN A 40 -29.33 19.70 20.27
CA GLN A 40 -28.10 20.39 19.88
C GLN A 40 -27.03 19.40 19.43
N GLN A 41 -26.42 19.68 18.27
CA GLN A 41 -25.33 18.89 17.73
C GLN A 41 -23.98 19.54 18.03
N GLN A 42 -23.04 18.77 18.58
CA GLN A 42 -21.68 19.22 18.83
C GLN A 42 -20.67 18.16 18.39
N PRO A 43 -19.56 18.52 17.73
CA PRO A 43 -18.55 17.55 17.34
C PRO A 43 -17.81 17.02 18.58
N PHE A 44 -17.62 15.70 18.65
CA PHE A 44 -16.66 15.10 19.56
C PHE A 44 -15.33 14.94 18.84
N VAL A 45 -14.30 15.64 19.33
CA VAL A 45 -12.96 15.66 18.74
C VAL A 45 -12.01 14.75 19.50
N SER A 46 -11.02 14.21 18.80
CA SER A 46 -9.99 13.36 19.39
C SER A 46 -9.02 14.20 20.23
N PRO A 47 -8.81 13.91 21.52
CA PRO A 47 -7.78 14.58 22.33
C PRO A 47 -6.37 14.03 22.07
N VAL A 48 -6.25 13.01 21.21
CA VAL A 48 -5.01 12.25 21.00
C VAL A 48 -4.77 12.03 19.52
N SER A 49 -3.51 11.83 19.15
CA SER A 49 -3.12 11.39 17.81
C SER A 49 -2.72 9.92 17.82
N GLY A 50 -3.19 9.13 16.85
CA GLY A 50 -2.88 7.71 16.78
C GLY A 50 -3.64 6.95 15.69
N VAL A 51 -3.22 5.72 15.42
CA VAL A 51 -3.93 4.81 14.50
C VAL A 51 -5.08 4.15 15.24
N VAL A 52 -6.30 4.26 14.71
CA VAL A 52 -7.49 3.61 15.28
C VAL A 52 -7.43 2.12 15.00
N THR A 53 -7.35 1.31 16.06
CA THR A 53 -7.36 -0.16 15.93
C THR A 53 -8.77 -0.72 15.94
N LYS A 54 -9.67 -0.10 16.71
CA LYS A 54 -11.05 -0.57 16.83
C LYS A 54 -11.97 0.57 17.27
N ILE A 55 -13.20 0.58 16.74
CA ILE A 55 -14.26 1.51 17.11
C ILE A 55 -15.38 0.72 17.81
N TYR A 56 -15.90 1.27 18.89
CA TYR A 56 -16.95 0.65 19.70
C TYR A 56 -18.30 1.38 19.61
N VAL A 57 -18.31 2.58 19.02
CA VAL A 57 -19.51 3.43 18.90
C VAL A 57 -20.11 3.37 17.51
N HIS A 58 -21.44 3.34 17.46
CA HIS A 58 -22.24 3.33 16.25
C HIS A 58 -23.25 4.48 16.27
N GLU A 59 -23.81 4.79 15.11
CA GLU A 59 -24.85 5.81 15.01
C GLU A 59 -26.07 5.40 15.86
N ASN A 60 -26.57 6.35 16.64
CA ASN A 60 -27.65 6.23 17.63
C ASN A 60 -27.31 5.56 18.96
N ASP A 61 -26.04 5.21 19.21
CA ASP A 61 -25.62 4.73 20.53
C ASP A 61 -25.75 5.84 21.59
N ILE A 62 -26.05 5.48 22.83
CA ILE A 62 -26.09 6.42 23.97
C ILE A 62 -24.81 6.24 24.77
N LEU A 63 -24.02 7.31 24.90
CA LEU A 63 -22.79 7.32 25.69
C LEU A 63 -23.03 7.95 27.07
N SER A 64 -22.47 7.29 28.08
CA SER A 64 -22.33 7.81 29.44
C SER A 64 -20.86 7.89 29.85
N TYR A 65 -20.57 8.54 30.97
CA TYR A 65 -19.22 8.59 31.54
C TYR A 65 -18.55 7.20 31.58
N GLY A 66 -17.33 7.12 31.07
CA GLY A 66 -16.52 5.90 31.00
C GLY A 66 -16.80 5.00 29.80
N SER A 67 -17.77 5.33 28.94
CA SER A 67 -18.07 4.54 27.73
C SER A 67 -16.86 4.47 26.81
N LEU A 68 -16.52 3.27 26.33
CA LEU A 68 -15.38 3.08 25.43
C LEU A 68 -15.75 3.56 24.02
N ILE A 69 -14.99 4.52 23.49
CA ILE A 69 -15.23 5.08 22.15
C ILE A 69 -14.44 4.28 21.11
N LEU A 70 -13.13 4.20 21.32
CA LEU A 70 -12.20 3.53 20.42
C LEU A 70 -10.95 3.06 21.15
N GLU A 71 -10.24 2.14 20.51
CA GLU A 71 -8.86 1.80 20.82
C GLU A 71 -7.93 2.39 19.77
N TYR A 72 -6.77 2.87 20.22
CA TYR A 72 -5.75 3.41 19.34
C TYR A 72 -4.35 3.00 19.77
N GLN A 73 -3.43 3.13 18.83
CA GLN A 73 -2.00 2.92 19.04
C GLN A 73 -1.21 4.11 18.49
N GLU A 74 -0.05 4.35 19.07
CA GLU A 74 0.90 5.31 18.51
C GLU A 74 1.40 4.84 17.14
N CYS A 75 1.79 5.81 16.30
CA CYS A 75 2.33 5.47 14.99
C CYS A 75 3.68 4.77 15.15
N SER A 76 3.80 3.54 14.64
CA SER A 76 5.06 2.80 14.59
C SER A 76 6.01 3.26 13.46
N HIS A 77 5.59 4.24 12.66
CA HIS A 77 6.33 4.76 11.50
C HIS A 77 6.76 3.67 10.50
N ALA A 78 5.94 2.62 10.35
CA ALA A 78 6.29 1.42 9.59
C ALA A 78 6.43 1.63 8.07
N VAL A 79 6.01 2.76 7.52
CA VAL A 79 6.15 3.11 6.10
C VAL A 79 6.65 4.54 6.01
N ILE A 80 7.83 4.74 5.42
CA ILE A 80 8.49 6.03 5.27
C ILE A 80 8.69 6.31 3.79
N TYR A 81 8.28 7.49 3.34
CA TYR A 81 8.54 8.01 2.00
C TYR A 81 9.22 9.36 2.10
N LYS A 82 10.41 9.51 1.50
CA LYS A 82 11.20 10.76 1.54
C LYS A 82 11.30 11.37 2.95
N ASP A 83 11.65 10.54 3.93
CA ASP A 83 11.80 10.90 5.36
C ASP A 83 10.50 11.31 6.09
N LEU A 84 9.33 11.16 5.45
CA LEU A 84 8.02 11.35 6.06
C LEU A 84 7.33 9.99 6.26
N CYS A 85 6.65 9.81 7.39
CA CYS A 85 5.82 8.64 7.57
C CYS A 85 4.55 8.74 6.71
N ALA A 86 4.26 7.72 5.92
CA ALA A 86 3.07 7.66 5.07
C ALA A 86 1.76 7.49 5.85
N VAL A 87 1.83 7.18 7.15
CA VAL A 87 0.65 7.00 8.02
C VAL A 87 0.34 8.27 8.79
N CYS A 88 1.32 8.86 9.48
CA CYS A 88 1.09 10.04 10.34
C CYS A 88 1.60 11.36 9.75
N GLY A 89 2.29 11.35 8.62
CA GLY A 89 2.87 12.55 7.98
C GLY A 89 4.06 13.18 8.72
N LYS A 90 4.45 12.67 9.89
CA LYS A 90 5.59 13.20 10.65
C LYS A 90 6.91 12.86 9.99
N LYS A 91 7.86 13.78 10.08
CA LYS A 91 9.25 13.55 9.68
C LYS A 91 9.89 12.57 10.65
N VAL A 92 10.52 11.53 10.10
CA VAL A 92 11.26 10.53 10.87
C VAL A 92 12.74 10.85 10.72
N ASP A 93 13.37 11.36 11.79
CA ASP A 93 14.80 11.64 11.78
C ASP A 93 15.61 10.34 11.81
N LYS A 94 16.57 10.22 10.89
CA LYS A 94 17.43 9.04 10.66
C LYS A 94 18.36 8.70 11.84
N THR A 95 18.34 9.48 12.91
CA THR A 95 19.19 9.31 14.10
C THR A 95 18.53 8.48 15.20
N LEU A 96 17.21 8.27 15.12
CA LEU A 96 16.45 7.36 15.97
C LEU A 96 16.20 6.04 15.24
N GLU A 97 17.22 5.47 14.60
CA GLU A 97 17.18 4.07 14.17
C GLU A 97 16.93 3.23 15.43
N PRO A 98 15.77 2.59 15.60
CA PRO A 98 15.71 1.47 16.51
C PRO A 98 16.51 0.39 15.80
N SER A 99 17.76 0.23 16.23
CA SER A 99 18.64 -0.88 15.88
C SER A 99 17.80 -2.14 15.68
N ASN A 100 17.63 -2.57 14.41
CA ASN A 100 17.21 -3.91 13.94
C ASN A 100 15.92 -4.09 13.10
N SER A 101 15.13 -3.09 12.68
CA SER A 101 13.81 -3.40 12.05
C SER A 101 13.44 -2.80 10.69
N MET A 102 14.11 -1.76 10.19
CA MET A 102 13.75 -1.16 8.89
C MET A 102 14.63 -1.69 7.76
N GLN A 103 14.16 -2.73 7.05
CA GLN A 103 14.80 -3.19 5.81
C GLN A 103 14.31 -2.38 4.60
N LYS A 104 15.25 -2.02 3.73
CA LYS A 104 14.90 -1.55 2.37
C LYS A 104 14.21 -2.72 1.68
N VAL A 105 12.93 -2.60 1.37
CA VAL A 105 12.25 -3.58 0.50
C VAL A 105 12.74 -3.33 -0.91
N THR A 106 13.77 -4.06 -1.31
CA THR A 106 14.19 -4.18 -2.71
C THR A 106 13.39 -5.32 -3.33
N ALA A 107 12.14 -5.03 -3.70
CA ALA A 107 11.56 -5.70 -4.86
C ALA A 107 12.40 -5.27 -6.08
N ILE A 108 12.61 -6.19 -7.00
CA ILE A 108 13.47 -6.02 -8.18
C ILE A 108 12.99 -4.79 -8.99
N GLU A 109 13.89 -3.78 -9.07
CA GLU A 109 13.86 -2.51 -9.84
C GLU A 109 13.02 -1.29 -9.34
N PRO A 110 13.40 -0.03 -9.64
CA PRO A 110 14.71 0.57 -10.01
C PRO A 110 15.29 1.42 -8.85
N ALA A 111 16.47 2.02 -9.05
CA ALA A 111 17.27 2.84 -8.10
C ALA A 111 16.58 4.09 -7.47
N PHE A 112 15.26 4.22 -7.61
CA PHE A 112 14.45 5.38 -7.20
C PHE A 112 13.35 5.05 -6.19
N SER A 113 13.33 3.86 -5.58
CA SER A 113 12.34 3.56 -4.53
C SER A 113 12.69 4.32 -3.24
N CYS A 114 12.09 5.51 -3.09
CA CYS A 114 12.18 6.34 -1.88
C CYS A 114 11.29 5.83 -0.72
N VAL A 115 10.73 4.62 -0.83
CA VAL A 115 9.84 4.00 0.15
C VAL A 115 10.63 2.98 0.99
N LYS A 116 10.64 3.16 2.30
CA LYS A 116 11.16 2.20 3.28
C LYS A 116 10.01 1.66 4.11
N THR A 117 10.06 0.39 4.49
CA THR A 117 9.07 -0.20 5.41
C THR A 117 9.73 -1.10 6.44
N THR A 118 9.02 -1.46 7.50
CA THR A 118 9.54 -2.41 8.49
C THR A 118 9.54 -3.84 7.94
N ARG A 119 10.43 -4.67 8.46
CA ARG A 119 10.56 -6.07 8.05
C ARG A 119 9.27 -6.86 8.26
N GLU A 120 8.58 -6.65 9.38
CA GLU A 120 7.34 -7.36 9.71
C GLU A 120 6.25 -7.04 8.68
N ARG A 121 6.19 -5.78 8.22
CA ARG A 121 5.23 -5.35 7.21
C ARG A 121 5.56 -5.91 5.83
N ALA A 122 6.85 -5.97 5.47
CA ALA A 122 7.29 -6.60 4.24
C ALA A 122 6.94 -8.10 4.20
N ILE A 123 7.19 -8.83 5.29
CA ILE A 123 6.85 -10.26 5.41
C ILE A 123 5.33 -10.46 5.31
N LYS A 124 4.54 -9.61 5.98
CA LYS A 124 3.08 -9.69 5.90
C LYS A 124 2.59 -9.47 4.47
N TYR A 125 3.12 -8.47 3.77
CA TYR A 125 2.78 -8.18 2.38
C TYR A 125 3.07 -9.37 1.46
N ASP A 126 4.27 -9.94 1.55
CA ASP A 126 4.67 -11.14 0.79
C ASP A 126 3.74 -12.33 1.09
N SER A 127 3.37 -12.52 2.35
CA SER A 127 2.43 -13.57 2.75
C SER A 127 1.01 -13.37 2.21
N ASP A 128 0.53 -12.13 2.20
CA ASP A 128 -0.80 -11.75 1.70
C ASP A 128 -0.86 -11.91 0.17
N GLU A 129 0.20 -11.52 -0.53
CA GLU A 129 0.36 -11.72 -1.97
C GLU A 129 0.38 -13.21 -2.33
N ARG A 130 1.17 -14.01 -1.61
CA ARG A 130 1.21 -15.47 -1.78
C ARG A 130 -0.17 -16.10 -1.57
N ASN A 131 -0.88 -15.68 -0.51
CA ASN A 131 -2.24 -16.16 -0.23
C ASN A 131 -3.24 -15.76 -1.31
N LEU A 132 -3.11 -14.54 -1.85
CA LEU A 132 -3.95 -14.07 -2.95
C LEU A 132 -3.74 -14.91 -4.23
N LEU A 133 -2.49 -15.20 -4.57
CA LEU A 133 -2.14 -16.06 -5.71
C LEU A 133 -2.70 -17.47 -5.54
N LEU A 134 -2.56 -18.07 -4.36
CA LEU A 134 -3.15 -19.38 -4.05
C LEU A 134 -4.68 -19.39 -4.19
N ARG A 135 -5.36 -18.36 -3.67
CA ARG A 135 -6.82 -18.22 -3.82
C ARG A 135 -7.24 -18.09 -5.28
N ARG A 136 -6.46 -17.36 -6.08
CA ARG A 136 -6.67 -17.20 -7.54
C ARG A 136 -6.18 -18.40 -8.35
N ARG A 137 -5.54 -19.40 -7.71
CA ARG A 137 -4.87 -20.53 -8.35
C ARG A 137 -3.87 -20.08 -9.43
N LYS A 138 -3.16 -18.97 -9.16
CA LYS A 138 -2.11 -18.43 -10.01
C LYS A 138 -0.73 -18.61 -9.39
N LEU A 139 0.30 -18.60 -10.24
CA LEU A 139 1.70 -18.64 -9.84
C LEU A 139 2.47 -17.48 -10.47
N HIS A 140 3.63 -17.14 -9.91
CA HIS A 140 4.58 -16.25 -10.59
C HIS A 140 5.29 -17.01 -11.70
N LEU A 141 5.37 -16.41 -12.88
CA LEU A 141 6.10 -16.95 -14.02
C LEU A 141 7.25 -16.01 -14.39
N LEU A 142 8.48 -16.42 -14.09
CA LEU A 142 9.67 -15.75 -14.59
C LEU A 142 9.98 -16.27 -15.99
N ILE A 143 9.91 -15.39 -17.00
CA ILE A 143 10.24 -15.71 -18.39
C ILE A 143 11.41 -14.86 -18.83
N ASP A 144 12.39 -15.49 -19.47
CA ASP A 144 13.50 -14.82 -20.12
C ASP A 144 13.08 -14.22 -21.47
N LEU A 145 13.75 -13.15 -21.91
CA LEU A 145 13.39 -12.47 -23.16
C LEU A 145 14.19 -13.01 -24.35
N ASP A 146 15.51 -12.85 -24.33
CA ASP A 146 16.37 -13.18 -25.46
C ASP A 146 16.47 -14.69 -25.67
N GLN A 147 16.35 -15.13 -26.92
CA GLN A 147 16.35 -16.54 -27.31
C GLN A 147 15.24 -17.41 -26.67
N THR A 148 14.33 -16.79 -25.92
CA THR A 148 13.14 -17.43 -25.33
C THR A 148 11.87 -16.93 -26.01
N LEU A 149 11.54 -15.65 -25.84
CA LEU A 149 10.36 -15.01 -26.44
C LEU A 149 10.71 -14.19 -27.69
N VAL A 150 11.88 -13.57 -27.70
CA VAL A 150 12.32 -12.69 -28.77
C VAL A 150 13.71 -13.03 -29.23
N HIS A 151 14.00 -12.67 -30.46
CA HIS A 151 15.34 -12.65 -30.98
C HIS A 151 15.66 -11.23 -31.43
N THR A 152 16.81 -10.70 -31.01
CA THR A 152 17.20 -9.30 -31.23
C THR A 152 18.55 -9.25 -31.92
N SER A 153 18.69 -8.42 -32.95
CA SER A 153 19.94 -8.18 -33.67
C SER A 153 20.15 -6.69 -33.91
N ASN A 154 21.40 -6.23 -33.93
CA ASN A 154 21.77 -4.88 -34.33
C ASN A 154 22.03 -4.74 -35.84
N SER A 155 21.83 -5.82 -36.61
CA SER A 155 22.04 -5.81 -38.06
C SER A 155 20.70 -5.87 -38.82
N PRO A 156 20.43 -4.91 -39.72
CA PRO A 156 19.21 -4.89 -40.52
C PRO A 156 19.06 -6.10 -41.46
N ASN A 157 20.18 -6.73 -41.83
CA ASN A 157 20.19 -7.84 -42.79
C ASN A 157 20.08 -9.22 -42.11
N HIS A 158 19.97 -9.27 -40.79
CA HIS A 158 19.95 -10.53 -40.04
C HIS A 158 18.70 -11.37 -40.33
N TYR A 159 17.58 -10.73 -40.63
CA TYR A 159 16.32 -11.40 -40.95
C TYR A 159 16.03 -11.27 -42.44
N PRO A 160 15.59 -12.35 -43.12
CA PRO A 160 15.01 -12.22 -44.45
C PRO A 160 13.79 -11.29 -44.35
N SER A 161 13.62 -10.39 -45.32
CA SER A 161 12.53 -9.40 -45.37
C SER A 161 11.20 -10.06 -45.03
N SER A 162 10.76 -9.85 -43.79
CA SER A 162 9.53 -10.40 -43.24
C SER A 162 8.81 -9.27 -42.53
N ASP A 163 7.50 -9.18 -42.73
CA ASP A 163 6.68 -8.07 -42.22
C ASP A 163 6.61 -8.00 -40.69
N ASP A 164 7.12 -9.01 -39.98
CA ASP A 164 7.00 -9.18 -38.53
C ASP A 164 8.22 -8.69 -37.73
N ILE A 165 9.09 -7.86 -38.30
CA ILE A 165 10.27 -7.31 -37.60
C ILE A 165 9.92 -5.97 -36.96
N ILE A 166 10.14 -5.86 -35.65
CA ILE A 166 9.94 -4.64 -34.87
C ILE A 166 11.30 -3.99 -34.63
N SER A 167 11.46 -2.72 -35.03
CA SER A 167 12.69 -1.97 -34.78
C SER A 167 12.50 -0.88 -33.72
N PHE A 168 13.48 -0.71 -32.84
CA PHE A 168 13.51 0.39 -31.87
C PHE A 168 14.95 0.88 -31.66
N TYR A 169 15.08 2.12 -31.19
CA TYR A 169 16.37 2.76 -30.92
C TYR A 169 16.61 2.78 -29.40
N LEU A 170 17.79 2.33 -28.99
CA LEU A 170 18.27 2.46 -27.61
C LEU A 170 19.40 3.47 -27.59
N ASP A 171 19.31 4.46 -26.70
CA ASP A 171 20.31 5.52 -26.56
C ASP A 171 21.42 5.16 -25.55
N HIS A 172 21.16 4.18 -24.68
CA HIS A 172 22.07 3.74 -23.62
C HIS A 172 22.02 2.20 -23.50
N PRO A 173 23.14 1.49 -23.28
CA PRO A 173 24.51 1.99 -23.07
C PRO A 173 25.26 2.39 -24.34
N VAL A 174 24.79 1.97 -25.52
CA VAL A 174 25.35 2.34 -26.81
C VAL A 174 24.19 2.70 -27.73
N ALA A 175 24.28 3.86 -28.37
CA ALA A 175 23.34 4.31 -29.39
C ALA A 175 23.27 3.29 -30.54
N GLN A 176 22.17 2.52 -30.62
CA GLN A 176 21.98 1.53 -31.67
C GLN A 176 20.51 1.30 -31.98
N THR A 177 20.24 1.00 -33.25
CA THR A 177 18.94 0.47 -33.68
C THR A 177 18.97 -1.05 -33.53
N LEU A 178 17.98 -1.58 -32.82
CA LEU A 178 17.78 -3.00 -32.65
C LEU A 178 16.59 -3.46 -33.48
N TYR A 179 16.75 -4.61 -34.11
CA TYR A 179 15.75 -5.31 -34.91
C TYR A 179 15.36 -6.57 -34.15
N THR A 180 14.10 -6.64 -33.74
CA THR A 180 13.58 -7.70 -32.88
C THR A 180 12.49 -8.46 -33.60
N LYS A 181 12.60 -9.79 -33.58
CA LYS A 181 11.58 -10.70 -34.08
C LYS A 181 10.98 -11.48 -32.91
N LEU A 182 9.66 -11.50 -32.83
CA LEU A 182 8.96 -12.36 -31.88
C LEU A 182 9.10 -13.81 -32.31
N ARG A 183 9.29 -14.72 -31.36
CA ARG A 183 9.21 -16.15 -31.63
C ARG A 183 7.77 -16.49 -32.08
N PRO A 184 7.59 -17.35 -33.10
CA PRO A 184 6.25 -17.73 -33.55
C PRO A 184 5.38 -18.25 -32.40
N GLY A 185 4.12 -17.80 -32.33
CA GLY A 185 3.17 -18.22 -31.31
C GLY A 185 3.28 -17.50 -29.96
N VAL A 186 4.18 -16.52 -29.79
CA VAL A 186 4.39 -15.83 -28.51
C VAL A 186 3.14 -15.09 -28.03
N LYS A 187 2.38 -14.47 -28.94
CA LYS A 187 1.17 -13.72 -28.56
C LYS A 187 0.11 -14.66 -27.98
N GLU A 188 -0.12 -15.78 -28.66
CA GLU A 188 -1.06 -16.82 -28.26
C GLU A 188 -0.60 -17.50 -26.95
N PHE A 189 0.69 -17.79 -26.85
CA PHE A 189 1.32 -18.34 -25.65
C PHE A 189 1.09 -17.44 -24.43
N LEU A 190 1.41 -16.14 -24.52
CA LEU A 190 1.23 -15.20 -23.42
C LEU A 190 -0.26 -15.01 -23.06
N ALA A 191 -1.14 -14.95 -24.07
CA ALA A 191 -2.58 -14.84 -23.84
C ALA A 191 -3.13 -16.05 -23.07
N HIS A 192 -2.65 -17.26 -23.37
CA HIS A 192 -3.04 -18.47 -22.65
C HIS A 192 -2.54 -18.45 -21.19
N LEU A 193 -1.28 -18.04 -20.99
CA LEU A 193 -0.64 -18.00 -19.66
C LEU A 193 -1.27 -16.98 -18.71
N GLN A 194 -1.84 -15.89 -19.22
CA GLN A 194 -2.46 -14.83 -18.41
C GLN A 194 -3.51 -15.35 -17.42
N SER A 195 -4.17 -16.47 -17.74
CA SER A 195 -5.17 -17.11 -16.86
C SER A 195 -4.57 -17.85 -15.67
N TYR A 196 -3.31 -18.30 -15.76
CA TYR A 196 -2.65 -19.15 -14.76
C TYR A 196 -1.49 -18.47 -14.04
N TYR A 197 -0.93 -17.41 -14.62
CA TYR A 197 0.26 -16.76 -14.09
C TYR A 197 0.05 -15.26 -13.89
N VAL A 198 0.87 -14.69 -13.00
CA VAL A 198 1.07 -13.25 -12.80
C VAL A 198 2.50 -12.91 -13.17
#